data_AF-A0A8B6C2R6-F1
#
_entry.id   AF-A0A8B6C2R6-F1
#
_cell.length_a   1.000
_cell.length_b   1.000
_cell.length_c   1.000
_cell.angle_alpha   90.00
_cell.angle_beta   90.00
_cell.angle_gamma   90.00
#
_symmetry.space_group_name_H-M   'P 1'
#
loop_
_entity.id
_entity.type
_entity.pdbx_description
1 polymer ?
#
loop_
_entity_poly.entity_id
_entity_poly.type
_entity_poly.pdbx_seq_one_letter_code
_entity_poly.pdbx_strand_id
1 'polypeptide(L)'
;STTSDPTTQNSDHGALRTTQGTERRVVQHTCNKLGLLLDLAMGQSLHQQSAKGCGGNSSDAVVIKHCQAPSFSQWRKGFEVISNCSRINYYTPVAEWGSQGFTDNIGVITFCHNGLIEMMSQKCGGQMIVRNITAPASNAIFTVDFVV
;
A
#
# COMPACT_ATOMS: atom_id res chain seq x y z
N SER A 1 65.88 14.86 37.88
CA SER A 1 64.95 15.97 38.13
C SER A 1 63.72 15.72 37.26
N THR A 2 62.61 15.16 37.77
CA THR A 2 61.49 15.88 38.46
C THR A 2 60.99 17.06 37.60
N THR A 3 59.70 17.22 37.23
CA THR A 3 58.47 16.93 37.99
C THR A 3 57.23 16.99 37.08
N SER A 4 56.17 16.39 37.62
CA SER A 4 54.77 16.11 37.24
C SER A 4 53.86 17.17 36.58
N ASP A 5 52.84 16.62 35.88
CA ASP A 5 51.42 17.01 35.62
C ASP A 5 50.72 17.98 36.62
N PRO A 6 49.46 18.50 36.41
CA PRO A 6 48.38 18.09 35.46
C PRO A 6 47.54 19.22 34.80
N THR A 7 46.74 18.94 33.76
CA THR A 7 45.39 19.55 33.63
C THR A 7 44.45 18.79 32.68
N THR A 8 43.26 18.45 33.18
CA THR A 8 42.10 17.87 32.51
C THR A 8 41.41 18.90 31.61
N GLN A 9 41.04 18.55 30.37
CA GLN A 9 39.98 19.23 29.62
C GLN A 9 39.06 18.21 28.95
N ASN A 10 37.81 18.19 29.44
CA ASN A 10 36.66 17.60 28.77
C ASN A 10 36.37 18.40 27.50
N SER A 11 36.16 17.73 26.38
CA SER A 11 35.38 18.26 25.26
C SER A 11 34.68 17.10 24.56
N ASP A 12 33.41 16.96 24.94
CA ASP A 12 32.37 16.42 24.10
C ASP A 12 32.38 17.11 22.73
N HIS A 13 32.07 16.36 21.67
CA HIS A 13 31.44 16.76 20.41
C HIS A 13 32.07 16.05 19.20
N GLY A 14 31.30 15.10 18.67
CA GLY A 14 31.55 14.52 17.36
C GLY A 14 31.00 13.12 17.19
N ALA A 15 29.83 12.81 17.78
CA ALA A 15 29.07 11.65 17.36
C ALA A 15 28.90 11.75 15.84
N LEU A 16 29.52 10.82 15.11
CA LEU A 16 29.30 10.64 13.69
C LEU A 16 27.82 10.28 13.55
N ARG A 17 27.01 11.32 13.34
CA ARG A 17 25.59 11.22 13.08
C ARG A 17 25.50 10.66 11.67
N THR A 18 25.61 9.33 11.57
CA THR A 18 25.10 8.60 10.44
C THR A 18 23.63 8.97 10.39
N THR A 19 23.28 9.94 9.55
CA THR A 19 21.93 10.09 9.05
C THR A 19 21.65 8.82 8.26
N GLN A 20 21.30 7.77 8.99
CA GLN A 20 20.49 6.69 8.50
C GLN A 20 19.21 7.38 8.06
N GLY A 21 19.20 7.85 6.81
CA GLY A 21 17.96 8.14 6.14
C GLY A 21 17.16 6.86 6.29
N THR A 22 16.13 6.92 7.12
CA THR A 22 15.19 5.83 7.28
C THR A 22 14.53 5.70 5.92
N GLU A 23 15.15 4.95 5.00
CA GLU A 23 14.47 4.40 3.86
C GLU A 23 13.37 3.57 4.50
N ARG A 24 12.17 4.16 4.52
CA ARG A 24 11.02 3.65 5.26
C ARG A 24 10.82 2.22 4.78
N ARG A 25 11.29 1.26 5.57
CA ARG A 25 11.34 -0.15 5.17
C ARG A 25 9.91 -0.52 4.82
N VAL A 26 9.72 -0.78 3.54
CA VAL A 26 8.42 -0.95 2.92
C VAL A 26 7.82 -2.23 3.47
N VAL A 27 6.91 -2.12 4.44
CA VAL A 27 6.02 -3.23 4.78
C VAL A 27 4.93 -3.24 3.72
N GLN A 28 5.26 -3.75 2.53
CA GLN A 28 4.27 -3.98 1.49
C GLN A 28 3.50 -5.24 1.85
N HIS A 29 2.27 -5.06 2.33
CA HIS A 29 1.35 -6.17 2.47
C HIS A 29 1.15 -6.81 1.09
N THR A 30 1.36 -8.12 1.01
CA THR A 30 1.12 -8.89 -0.20
C THR A 30 -0.05 -9.82 0.07
N CYS A 31 -1.04 -9.79 -0.81
CA CYS A 31 -2.25 -10.58 -0.67
C CYS A 31 -1.99 -12.06 -1.02
N ASN A 32 -2.86 -12.96 -0.55
CA ASN A 32 -2.85 -14.37 -0.92
C ASN A 32 -3.11 -14.53 -2.43
N LYS A 33 -2.02 -14.65 -3.19
CA LYS A 33 -2.02 -14.77 -4.65
C LYS A 33 -2.87 -15.93 -5.15
N LEU A 34 -2.73 -17.12 -4.57
CA LEU A 34 -3.42 -18.31 -5.06
C LEU A 34 -4.94 -18.18 -4.88
N GLY A 35 -5.38 -17.77 -3.70
CA GLY A 35 -6.80 -17.54 -3.42
C GLY A 35 -7.40 -16.47 -4.34
N LEU A 36 -6.68 -15.37 -4.55
CA LEU A 36 -7.11 -14.30 -5.44
C LEU A 36 -7.31 -14.78 -6.88
N LEU A 37 -6.36 -15.57 -7.42
CA LEU A 37 -6.44 -16.11 -8.78
C LEU A 37 -7.57 -17.13 -8.93
N LEU A 38 -7.78 -17.98 -7.92
CA LEU A 38 -8.88 -18.96 -7.92
C LEU A 38 -10.24 -18.27 -7.92
N ASP A 39 -10.45 -17.29 -7.04
CA ASP A 39 -11.73 -16.56 -6.97
C ASP A 39 -12.01 -15.76 -8.25
N LEU A 40 -10.95 -15.16 -8.85
CA LEU A 40 -11.06 -14.53 -10.16
C LEU A 40 -11.44 -15.53 -11.25
N ALA A 41 -10.76 -16.67 -11.35
CA ALA A 41 -11.01 -17.68 -12.38
C ALA A 41 -12.41 -18.30 -12.28
N MET A 42 -12.93 -18.42 -11.06
CA MET A 42 -14.29 -18.90 -10.80
C MET A 42 -15.36 -17.82 -10.98
N GLY A 43 -14.99 -16.57 -11.27
CA GLY A 43 -15.94 -15.45 -11.38
C GLY A 43 -16.71 -15.21 -10.09
N GLN A 44 -16.09 -15.44 -8.92
CA GLN A 44 -16.77 -15.30 -7.64
C GLN A 44 -17.13 -13.84 -7.36
N SER A 45 -18.31 -13.65 -6.77
CA SER A 45 -18.65 -12.41 -6.08
C SER A 45 -18.35 -12.60 -4.60
N LEU A 46 -17.34 -11.91 -4.11
CA LEU A 46 -16.93 -11.93 -2.72
C LEU A 46 -17.87 -11.08 -1.89
N HIS A 47 -18.28 -11.63 -0.75
CA HIS A 47 -19.00 -10.88 0.27
C HIS A 47 -18.19 -10.91 1.56
N GLN A 48 -18.01 -9.75 2.19
CA GLN A 48 -17.29 -9.61 3.46
C GLN A 48 -18.13 -8.73 4.38
N GLN A 49 -18.35 -9.15 5.61
CA GLN A 49 -19.18 -8.39 6.55
C GLN A 49 -18.55 -7.05 6.96
N SER A 50 -17.22 -6.98 6.97
CA SER A 50 -16.45 -5.76 7.23
C SER A 50 -16.25 -4.88 6.00
N ALA A 51 -16.71 -5.31 4.82
CA ALA A 51 -16.69 -4.49 3.62
C ALA A 51 -17.60 -3.28 3.80
N LYS A 52 -17.16 -2.13 3.29
CA LYS A 52 -18.02 -0.96 3.21
C LYS A 52 -19.28 -1.29 2.40
N GLY A 53 -20.43 -0.81 2.88
CA GLY A 53 -21.67 -0.80 2.11
C GLY A 53 -21.43 -0.21 0.72
N CYS A 54 -21.95 -0.90 -0.27
CA CYS A 54 -21.52 -0.79 -1.65
C CYS A 54 -22.21 0.42 -2.31
N GLY A 55 -21.54 1.58 -2.33
CA GLY A 55 -22.08 2.86 -2.82
C GLY A 55 -21.36 3.44 -4.04
N GLY A 56 -20.47 2.67 -4.67
CA GLY A 56 -19.54 3.13 -5.71
C GLY A 56 -19.12 2.03 -6.69
N ASN A 57 -18.03 2.25 -7.43
CA ASN A 57 -17.60 1.38 -8.54
C ASN A 57 -16.98 0.03 -8.14
N SER A 58 -16.33 -0.06 -6.97
CA SER A 58 -15.66 -1.29 -6.52
C SER A 58 -15.98 -1.67 -5.08
N SER A 59 -15.89 -2.96 -4.78
CA SER A 59 -15.95 -3.50 -3.42
C SER A 59 -14.54 -3.70 -2.84
N ASP A 60 -14.37 -3.36 -1.57
CA ASP A 60 -13.19 -3.65 -0.75
C ASP A 60 -13.08 -5.13 -0.31
N ALA A 61 -14.10 -5.95 -0.59
CA ALA A 61 -14.14 -7.36 -0.21
C ALA A 61 -12.92 -8.17 -0.71
N VAL A 62 -12.40 -7.85 -1.91
CA VAL A 62 -11.20 -8.48 -2.47
C VAL A 62 -9.98 -8.23 -1.57
N VAL A 63 -9.78 -6.99 -1.14
CA VAL A 63 -8.64 -6.60 -0.31
C VAL A 63 -8.79 -7.15 1.11
N ILE A 64 -9.99 -7.08 1.69
CA ILE A 64 -10.29 -7.65 3.00
C ILE A 64 -10.01 -9.16 3.02
N LYS A 65 -10.59 -9.90 2.07
CA LYS A 65 -10.46 -11.37 2.04
C LYS A 65 -9.02 -11.81 1.77
N HIS A 66 -8.39 -11.27 0.74
CA HIS A 66 -7.11 -11.81 0.26
C HIS A 66 -5.90 -11.17 0.92
N CYS A 67 -6.00 -9.94 1.39
CA CYS A 67 -4.88 -9.23 2.01
C CYS A 67 -4.99 -9.22 3.55
N GLN A 68 -5.98 -9.91 4.10
CA GLN A 68 -6.31 -9.91 5.54
C GLN A 68 -6.46 -8.48 6.07
N ALA A 69 -7.03 -7.61 5.24
CA ALA A 69 -7.15 -6.21 5.57
C ALA A 69 -8.21 -6.00 6.65
N PRO A 70 -8.00 -5.07 7.59
CA PRO A 70 -9.06 -4.61 8.47
C PRO A 70 -10.15 -3.84 7.68
N SER A 71 -11.19 -3.39 8.37
CA SER A 71 -12.16 -2.45 7.79
C SER A 71 -11.48 -1.20 7.24
N PHE A 72 -12.04 -0.64 6.16
CA PHE A 72 -11.45 0.51 5.44
C PHE A 72 -11.11 1.73 6.32
N SER A 73 -11.79 1.91 7.45
CA SER A 73 -11.52 2.97 8.43
C SER A 73 -10.12 2.92 9.06
N GLN A 74 -9.45 1.77 8.98
CA GLN A 74 -8.11 1.55 9.50
C GLN A 74 -7.03 1.58 8.40
N TRP A 75 -7.41 1.94 7.18
CA TRP A 75 -6.48 2.00 6.06
C TRP A 75 -5.80 3.36 5.99
N ARG A 76 -4.53 3.34 5.61
CA ARG A 76 -3.73 4.54 5.38
C ARG A 76 -3.19 4.56 3.96
N LYS A 77 -3.07 5.78 3.47
CA LYS A 77 -2.45 6.08 2.18
C LYS A 77 -0.94 5.77 2.27
N GLY A 78 -0.48 4.82 1.48
CA GLY A 78 0.92 4.46 1.34
C GLY A 78 1.61 5.24 0.21
N PHE A 79 2.37 4.52 -0.62
CA PHE A 79 3.12 5.11 -1.72
C PHE A 79 2.27 5.29 -2.96
N GLU A 80 2.49 6.38 -3.70
CA GLU A 80 1.88 6.55 -5.02
C GLU A 80 2.40 5.50 -5.98
N VAL A 81 1.48 4.78 -6.63
CA VAL A 81 1.80 3.59 -7.41
C VAL A 81 2.58 3.91 -8.67
N ILE A 82 2.12 4.89 -9.46
CA ILE A 82 2.74 5.21 -10.75
C ILE A 82 4.18 5.67 -10.59
N SER A 83 4.45 6.54 -9.62
CA SER A 83 5.80 7.06 -9.35
C SER A 83 6.72 6.02 -8.71
N ASN A 84 6.18 4.88 -8.24
CA ASN A 84 6.93 3.84 -7.53
C ASN A 84 6.72 2.42 -8.10
N CYS A 85 6.30 2.27 -9.36
CA CYS A 85 5.99 0.95 -9.95
C CYS A 85 7.10 -0.09 -9.74
N SER A 86 8.37 0.31 -9.89
CA SER A 86 9.53 -0.59 -9.73
C SER A 86 9.79 -1.04 -8.29
N ARG A 87 9.19 -0.36 -7.32
CA ARG A 87 9.31 -0.62 -5.89
C ARG A 87 8.08 -1.28 -5.30
N ILE A 88 7.04 -1.52 -6.11
CA ILE A 88 5.77 -2.10 -5.67
C ILE A 88 5.69 -3.54 -6.12
N ASN A 89 5.62 -4.44 -5.12
CA ASN A 89 5.41 -5.84 -5.38
C ASN A 89 4.05 -6.08 -6.04
N TYR A 90 4.01 -7.04 -6.96
CA TYR A 90 2.73 -7.55 -7.44
C TYR A 90 1.96 -8.16 -6.27
N TYR A 91 0.64 -8.12 -6.39
CA TYR A 91 -0.31 -8.51 -5.37
C TYR A 91 -0.32 -7.63 -4.12
N THR A 92 0.19 -6.40 -4.21
CA THR A 92 -0.01 -5.37 -3.20
C THR A 92 -1.43 -4.77 -3.31
N PRO A 93 -2.14 -4.57 -2.18
CA PRO A 93 -3.43 -3.88 -2.19
C PRO A 93 -3.23 -2.41 -2.54
N VAL A 94 -4.08 -1.92 -3.43
CA VAL A 94 -4.04 -0.53 -3.91
C VAL A 94 -5.44 0.06 -3.92
N ALA A 95 -5.50 1.36 -3.74
CA ALA A 95 -6.73 2.09 -3.96
C ALA A 95 -6.46 3.51 -4.47
N GLU A 96 -7.51 4.17 -4.93
CA GLU A 96 -7.48 5.56 -5.33
C GLU A 96 -7.77 6.46 -4.13
N TRP A 97 -6.97 7.52 -3.96
CA TRP A 97 -7.20 8.54 -2.95
C TRP A 97 -7.29 9.92 -3.61
N GLY A 98 -8.41 10.60 -3.39
CA GLY A 98 -8.63 11.99 -3.74
C GLY A 98 -8.36 12.94 -2.56
N SER A 99 -8.76 14.19 -2.72
CA SER A 99 -8.63 15.24 -1.69
C SER A 99 -9.47 14.97 -0.43
N GLN A 100 -10.58 14.25 -0.56
CA GLN A 100 -11.48 13.89 0.54
C GLN A 100 -11.17 12.51 1.15
N GLY A 101 -10.09 11.86 0.73
CA GLY A 101 -9.67 10.55 1.23
C GLY A 101 -9.88 9.43 0.22
N PHE A 102 -10.10 8.22 0.75
CA PHE A 102 -10.28 6.99 -0.04
C PHE A 102 -11.49 7.10 -0.98
N THR A 103 -11.33 6.62 -2.21
CA THR A 103 -12.34 6.65 -3.26
C THR A 103 -12.65 5.24 -3.79
N ASP A 104 -13.45 5.13 -4.85
CA ASP A 104 -14.11 3.87 -5.23
C ASP A 104 -13.25 2.90 -6.05
N ASN A 105 -12.07 3.29 -6.52
CA ASN A 105 -11.18 2.38 -7.25
C ASN A 105 -10.26 1.65 -6.27
N ILE A 106 -10.62 0.42 -5.92
CA ILE A 106 -9.82 -0.47 -5.07
C ILE A 106 -9.58 -1.83 -5.72
N GLY A 107 -8.40 -2.38 -5.49
CA GLY A 107 -8.07 -3.73 -5.89
C GLY A 107 -6.69 -4.17 -5.42
N VAL A 108 -6.17 -5.17 -6.11
CA VAL A 108 -4.86 -5.76 -5.88
C VAL A 108 -4.07 -5.66 -7.17
N ILE A 109 -2.90 -5.01 -7.14
CA ILE A 109 -2.12 -4.71 -8.33
C ILE A 109 -1.54 -6.00 -8.94
N THR A 110 -1.65 -6.14 -10.26
CA THR A 110 -1.06 -7.25 -11.02
C THR A 110 0.00 -6.78 -11.98
N PHE A 111 -0.06 -5.52 -12.40
CA PHE A 111 0.90 -4.90 -13.29
C PHE A 111 1.00 -3.39 -13.05
N CYS A 112 2.20 -2.84 -13.22
CA CYS A 112 2.49 -1.41 -13.10
C CYS A 112 3.64 -1.05 -14.05
N HIS A 113 3.36 -0.29 -15.10
CA HIS A 113 4.40 0.16 -16.03
C HIS A 113 3.94 1.39 -16.83
N ASN A 114 4.81 2.40 -16.98
CA ASN A 114 4.58 3.59 -17.81
C ASN A 114 3.21 4.27 -17.60
N GLY A 115 2.77 4.40 -16.35
CA GLY A 115 1.47 5.02 -16.02
C GLY A 115 0.24 4.14 -16.22
N LEU A 116 0.42 2.91 -16.72
CA LEU A 116 -0.61 1.87 -16.75
C LEU A 116 -0.55 1.06 -15.45
N ILE A 117 -1.70 0.97 -14.79
CA ILE A 117 -1.91 0.08 -13.65
C ILE A 117 -2.95 -0.97 -14.04
N GLU A 118 -2.62 -2.24 -13.87
CA GLU A 118 -3.62 -3.31 -13.90
C GLU A 118 -3.88 -3.78 -12.47
N MET A 119 -5.14 -4.00 -12.14
CA MET A 119 -5.51 -4.61 -10.87
C MET A 119 -6.67 -5.58 -10.99
N MET A 120 -6.63 -6.58 -10.11
CA MET A 120 -7.76 -7.44 -9.80
C MET A 120 -8.65 -6.73 -8.79
N SER A 121 -9.94 -6.70 -9.08
CA SER A 121 -10.91 -5.94 -8.31
C SER A 121 -12.28 -6.59 -8.42
N GLN A 122 -13.22 -6.18 -7.59
CA GLN A 122 -14.61 -6.59 -7.73
C GLN A 122 -15.46 -5.36 -7.95
N LYS A 123 -16.31 -5.39 -8.99
CA LYS A 123 -17.36 -4.39 -9.14
C LYS A 123 -18.37 -4.56 -8.01
N CYS A 124 -18.92 -3.45 -7.55
CA CYS A 124 -19.95 -3.50 -6.52
C CYS A 124 -21.12 -4.44 -6.91
N GLY A 125 -21.43 -5.44 -6.07
CA GLY A 125 -22.45 -6.47 -6.34
C GLY A 125 -22.16 -7.41 -7.51
N GLY A 126 -20.95 -7.35 -8.08
CA GLY A 126 -20.54 -8.11 -9.25
C GLY A 126 -19.41 -9.10 -8.96
N GLN A 127 -18.97 -9.73 -10.04
CA GLN A 127 -17.85 -10.68 -10.00
C GLN A 127 -16.50 -9.95 -9.94
N MET A 128 -15.48 -10.69 -9.54
CA MET A 128 -14.10 -10.26 -9.72
C MET A 128 -13.74 -10.09 -11.19
N ILE A 129 -12.98 -9.04 -11.49
CA ILE A 129 -12.49 -8.69 -12.82
C ILE A 129 -11.06 -8.18 -12.75
N VAL A 130 -10.34 -8.33 -13.86
CA VAL A 130 -9.11 -7.58 -14.12
C VAL A 130 -9.49 -6.30 -14.86
N ARG A 131 -8.93 -5.16 -14.44
CA ARG A 131 -9.15 -3.88 -15.09
C ARG A 131 -7.88 -3.06 -15.16
N ASN A 132 -7.80 -2.28 -16.23
CA ASN A 132 -6.76 -1.28 -16.42
C ASN A 132 -7.25 0.06 -15.88
N ILE A 133 -6.40 0.74 -15.12
CA ILE A 133 -6.57 2.12 -14.72
C ILE A 133 -5.40 2.93 -15.25
N THR A 134 -5.73 3.95 -16.03
CA THR A 134 -4.91 5.12 -16.25
C THR A 134 -5.29 6.14 -15.20
N ALA A 135 -4.39 6.47 -14.26
CA ALA A 135 -4.72 7.46 -13.23
C ALA A 135 -4.71 8.87 -13.87
N PRO A 136 -5.83 9.60 -13.89
CA PRO A 136 -5.81 11.01 -14.25
C PRO A 136 -5.13 11.83 -13.14
N ALA A 137 -4.54 12.99 -13.47
CA ALA A 137 -3.75 13.80 -12.55
C ALA A 137 -4.48 14.25 -11.26
N SER A 138 -5.82 14.21 -11.23
CA SER A 138 -6.64 14.63 -10.09
C SER A 138 -6.84 13.55 -9.03
N ASN A 139 -6.69 12.26 -9.38
CA ASN A 139 -6.83 11.15 -8.45
C ASN A 139 -5.73 10.12 -8.72
N ALA A 140 -4.87 9.90 -7.74
CA ALA A 140 -3.77 8.95 -7.85
C ALA A 140 -4.07 7.65 -7.12
N ILE A 141 -3.50 6.55 -7.62
CA ILE A 141 -3.54 5.24 -6.99
C ILE A 141 -2.36 5.15 -6.01
N PHE A 142 -2.64 4.68 -4.79
CA PHE A 142 -1.64 4.47 -3.75
C PHE A 142 -1.69 3.03 -3.25
N THR A 143 -0.60 2.54 -2.67
CA THR A 143 -0.64 1.31 -1.86
C THR A 143 -1.49 1.53 -0.61
N VAL A 144 -2.13 0.46 -0.14
CA VAL A 144 -2.89 0.47 1.12
C VAL A 144 -2.02 -0.07 2.24
N ASP A 145 -1.78 0.75 3.27
CA ASP A 145 -1.14 0.31 4.51
C ASP A 145 -2.22 0.05 5.57
N PHE A 146 -2.06 -1.03 6.34
CA PHE A 146 -3.01 -1.41 7.40
C PHE A 146 -2.48 -0.98 8.76
N VAL A 147 -3.30 -0.28 9.54
CA VAL A 147 -2.99 -0.03 10.95
C VAL A 147 -3.42 -1.26 11.74
N VAL A 148 -2.45 -1.99 12.27
CA VAL A 148 -2.66 -3.14 13.16
C VAL A 148 -2.69 -2.68 14.61
#